data_AF-A0A975HTI8-F1
#
_entry.id   AF-A0A975HTI8-F1
#
_cell.length_a   1.000
_cell.length_b   1.000
_cell.length_c   1.000
_cell.angle_alpha   90.00
_cell.angle_beta   90.00
_cell.angle_gamma   90.00
#
_symmetry.space_group_name_H-M   'P 1'
#
loop_
_entity.id
_entity.type
_entity.pdbx_description
1 polymer ?
#
loop_
_entity_poly.entity_id
_entity_poly.type
_entity_poly.pdbx_seq_one_letter_code
_entity_poly.pdbx_strand_id
1 'polypeptide(L)'
;MANAKEITRLNQRIDETVRNRGKNAKALDDWKSACAEFHRRYEELAFPGGYEGAHERILAGEPNTIEVALCFLECRPYFFRSGYMYKALLRKVKQAPLSEAQEQRLHLVLERVTQWQAARRSKLAA
;
A
#
# COMPACT_ATOMS: atom_id res chain seq x y z
N MET A 1 4.35 12.02 0.71
CA MET A 1 4.32 11.23 1.97
C MET A 1 5.70 10.65 2.26
N ALA A 2 6.19 10.77 3.50
CA ALA A 2 7.54 10.32 3.89
C ALA A 2 7.70 8.78 3.83
N ASN A 3 6.72 8.01 4.34
CA ASN A 3 6.79 6.54 4.34
C ASN A 3 6.89 5.95 2.92
N ALA A 4 6.08 6.43 1.98
CA ALA A 4 6.12 5.97 0.59
C ALA A 4 7.47 6.26 -0.09
N LYS A 5 8.10 7.39 0.22
CA LYS A 5 9.45 7.72 -0.25
C LYS A 5 10.48 6.76 0.34
N GLU A 6 10.35 6.42 1.62
CA GLU A 6 11.26 5.49 2.29
C GLU A 6 11.14 4.06 1.76
N ILE A 7 9.92 3.56 1.53
CA ILE A 7 9.70 2.25 0.88
C ILE A 7 10.34 2.24 -0.52
N THR A 8 10.17 3.33 -1.28
CA THR A 8 10.79 3.47 -2.60
C THR A 8 12.32 3.42 -2.51
N ARG A 9 12.93 4.13 -1.55
CA ARG A 9 14.38 4.11 -1.33
C ARG A 9 14.89 2.71 -0.97
N LEU A 10 14.19 2.00 -0.08
CA LEU A 10 14.56 0.64 0.32
C LEU A 10 14.44 -0.35 -0.85
N ASN A 11 13.40 -0.22 -1.68
CA ASN A 11 13.24 -1.03 -2.89
C ASN A 11 14.37 -0.77 -3.90
N GLN A 12 14.73 0.50 -4.13
CA GLN A 12 15.83 0.88 -5.01
C GLN A 12 17.16 0.27 -4.55
N ARG A 13 17.43 0.26 -3.24
CA ARG A 13 18.64 -0.39 -2.69
C ARG A 13 18.69 -1.90 -3.00
N ILE A 14 17.55 -2.59 -2.98
CA ILE A 14 17.49 -4.00 -3.41
C ILE A 14 17.83 -4.08 -4.91
N ASP A 15 17.22 -3.24 -5.75
CA ASP A 15 17.45 -3.24 -7.20
C ASP A 15 18.91 -2.93 -7.58
N GLU A 16 19.62 -2.12 -6.78
CA GLU A 16 21.03 -1.81 -6.96
C GLU A 16 21.95 -2.96 -6.54
N THR A 17 21.69 -3.56 -5.37
CA THR A 17 22.52 -4.63 -4.80
C THR A 17 22.33 -5.96 -5.54
N VAL A 18 21.11 -6.27 -5.99
CA VAL A 18 20.78 -7.52 -6.70
C VAL A 18 21.55 -7.68 -8.01
N ARG A 19 21.90 -6.58 -8.68
CA ARG A 19 22.70 -6.54 -9.93
C ARG A 19 24.15 -6.98 -9.71
N ASN A 20 24.66 -6.80 -8.48
CA ASN A 20 26.07 -7.04 -8.13
C ASN A 20 26.26 -8.26 -7.24
N ARG A 21 25.17 -8.90 -6.76
CA ARG A 21 25.20 -9.95 -5.72
C ARG A 21 26.13 -11.14 -6.00
N GLY A 22 26.41 -11.42 -7.27
CA GLY A 22 27.28 -12.54 -7.69
C GLY A 22 28.78 -12.22 -7.73
N LYS A 23 29.19 -10.97 -7.50
CA LYS A 23 30.60 -10.55 -7.69
C LYS A 23 31.56 -11.11 -6.64
N ASN A 24 31.12 -11.22 -5.38
CA ASN A 24 31.88 -11.77 -4.26
C ASN A 24 30.96 -11.99 -3.04
N ALA A 25 31.48 -12.60 -1.98
CA ALA A 25 30.74 -12.86 -0.75
C ALA A 25 30.17 -11.59 -0.10
N LYS A 26 30.90 -10.46 -0.16
CA LYS A 26 30.43 -9.18 0.37
C LYS A 26 29.22 -8.65 -0.41
N ALA A 27 29.24 -8.70 -1.75
CA ALA A 27 28.12 -8.25 -2.57
C ALA A 27 26.86 -9.09 -2.35
N LEU A 28 27.02 -10.39 -2.07
CA LEU A 28 25.92 -11.25 -1.66
C LEU A 28 25.35 -10.83 -0.29
N ASP A 29 26.20 -10.52 0.67
CA ASP A 29 25.81 -10.06 2.00
C ASP A 29 25.11 -8.69 1.99
N ASP A 30 25.61 -7.75 1.17
CA ASP A 30 25.01 -6.43 0.98
C ASP A 30 23.57 -6.54 0.43
N TRP A 31 23.34 -7.46 -0.51
CA TRP A 31 22.00 -7.74 -1.04
C TRP A 31 21.09 -8.39 0.01
N LYS A 32 21.58 -9.39 0.75
CA LYS A 32 20.82 -10.03 1.84
C LYS A 32 20.40 -9.00 2.89
N SER A 33 21.31 -8.11 3.28
CA SER A 33 21.07 -7.03 4.23
C SER A 33 20.01 -6.04 3.71
N ALA A 34 20.07 -5.66 2.43
CA ALA A 34 19.05 -4.81 1.82
C ALA A 34 17.65 -5.46 1.83
N CYS A 35 17.56 -6.76 1.50
CA CYS A 35 16.31 -7.52 1.59
C CYS A 35 15.78 -7.60 3.03
N ALA A 36 16.64 -7.89 4.00
CA ALA A 36 16.25 -7.99 5.41
C ALA A 36 15.72 -6.65 5.95
N GLU A 37 16.38 -5.54 5.64
CA GLU A 37 15.92 -4.21 6.05
C GLU A 37 14.57 -3.84 5.41
N PHE A 38 14.40 -4.11 4.11
CA PHE A 38 13.14 -3.88 3.43
C PHE A 38 12.01 -4.67 4.09
N HIS A 39 12.15 -5.97 4.27
CA HIS A 39 11.11 -6.81 4.86
C HIS A 39 10.77 -6.42 6.29
N ARG A 40 11.78 -6.06 7.10
CA ARG A 40 11.57 -5.60 8.48
C ARG A 40 10.73 -4.33 8.55
N ARG A 41 10.99 -3.36 7.67
CA ARG A 41 10.37 -2.02 7.75
C ARG A 41 9.11 -1.86 6.90
N TYR A 42 8.92 -2.73 5.91
CA TYR A 42 7.85 -2.57 4.92
C TYR A 42 6.47 -2.51 5.57
N GLU A 43 6.15 -3.44 6.46
CA GLU A 43 4.84 -3.53 7.12
C GLU A 43 4.48 -2.23 7.85
N GLU A 44 5.35 -1.76 8.74
CA GLU A 44 5.15 -0.53 9.53
C GLU A 44 5.01 0.71 8.65
N LEU A 45 5.80 0.81 7.58
CA LEU A 45 5.79 1.96 6.68
C LEU A 45 4.56 1.95 5.76
N ALA A 46 4.17 0.77 5.26
CA ALA A 46 3.13 0.62 4.26
C ALA A 46 1.72 0.76 4.85
N PHE A 47 1.53 0.29 6.09
CA PHE A 47 0.25 0.33 6.77
C PHE A 47 0.47 0.48 8.29
N PRO A 48 0.31 1.69 8.85
CA PRO A 48 0.42 1.91 10.29
C PRO A 48 -0.48 0.94 11.08
N GLY A 49 0.06 0.27 12.09
CA GLY A 49 -0.64 -0.80 12.82
C GLY A 49 -0.51 -2.20 12.22
N GLY A 50 0.30 -2.35 11.16
CA GLY A 50 0.61 -3.62 10.52
C GLY A 50 -0.44 -4.03 9.49
N TYR A 51 0.01 -4.50 8.32
CA TYR A 51 -0.88 -5.00 7.27
C TYR A 51 -1.26 -6.47 7.50
N GLU A 52 -0.41 -7.24 8.16
CA GLU A 52 -0.73 -8.59 8.61
C GLU A 52 -1.98 -8.60 9.50
N GLY A 53 -2.96 -9.44 9.13
CA GLY A 53 -4.25 -9.53 9.81
C GLY A 53 -5.18 -8.32 9.63
N ALA A 54 -4.79 -7.31 8.85
CA ALA A 54 -5.58 -6.09 8.71
C ALA A 54 -6.94 -6.34 8.05
N HIS A 55 -7.06 -7.33 7.16
CA HIS A 55 -8.32 -7.63 6.48
C HIS A 55 -9.36 -8.17 7.46
N GLU A 56 -8.94 -9.05 8.35
CA GLU A 56 -9.75 -9.63 9.41
C GLU A 56 -10.20 -8.55 10.40
N ARG A 57 -9.27 -7.68 10.82
CA ARG A 57 -9.59 -6.55 11.71
C ARG A 57 -10.57 -5.56 11.09
N ILE A 58 -10.42 -5.24 9.79
CA ILE A 58 -11.37 -4.39 9.06
C ILE A 58 -12.76 -5.01 9.06
N LEU A 59 -12.87 -6.31 8.73
CA LEU A 59 -14.15 -7.00 8.69
C LEU A 59 -14.78 -7.13 10.08
N ALA A 60 -13.96 -7.24 11.13
CA ALA A 60 -14.41 -7.25 12.52
C ALA A 60 -14.85 -5.87 13.03
N GLY A 61 -14.71 -4.80 12.26
CA GLY A 61 -15.11 -3.46 12.68
C GLY A 61 -14.09 -2.74 13.55
N GLU A 62 -12.82 -3.16 13.55
CA GLU A 62 -11.80 -2.56 14.43
C GLU A 62 -11.54 -1.10 14.02
N PRO A 63 -11.84 -0.11 14.89
CA PRO A 63 -11.89 1.29 14.48
C PRO A 63 -10.57 1.82 13.92
N ASN A 64 -9.44 1.49 14.55
CA ASN A 64 -8.15 2.03 14.14
C ASN A 64 -7.72 1.49 12.77
N THR A 65 -7.88 0.19 12.52
CA THR A 65 -7.54 -0.42 11.22
C THR A 65 -8.45 0.11 10.11
N ILE A 66 -9.75 0.34 10.37
CA ILE A 66 -10.66 0.97 9.41
C ILE A 66 -10.21 2.39 9.09
N GLU A 67 -9.85 3.18 10.10
CA GLU A 67 -9.35 4.55 9.91
C GLU A 67 -8.08 4.58 9.05
N VAL A 68 -7.10 3.71 9.36
CA VAL A 68 -5.88 3.61 8.55
C VAL A 68 -6.19 3.18 7.12
N ALA A 69 -7.10 2.23 6.93
CA ALA A 69 -7.51 1.77 5.60
C ALA A 69 -8.19 2.89 4.79
N LEU A 70 -9.10 3.66 5.39
CA LEU A 70 -9.73 4.81 4.75
C LEU A 70 -8.69 5.88 4.38
N CYS A 71 -7.79 6.23 5.29
CA CYS A 71 -6.70 7.17 5.01
C CYS A 71 -5.82 6.70 3.85
N PHE A 72 -5.50 5.40 3.79
CA PHE A 72 -4.74 4.81 2.69
C PHE A 72 -5.48 4.95 1.35
N LEU A 73 -6.79 4.68 1.33
CA LEU A 73 -7.62 4.77 0.13
C LEU A 73 -7.79 6.23 -0.36
N GLU A 74 -7.90 7.16 0.57
CA GLU A 74 -8.00 8.60 0.28
C GLU A 74 -6.69 9.16 -0.26
N CYS A 75 -5.57 8.83 0.39
CA CYS A 75 -4.26 9.37 0.04
C CYS A 75 -3.61 8.68 -1.15
N ARG A 76 -3.98 7.42 -1.41
CA ARG A 76 -3.50 6.57 -2.51
C ARG A 76 -1.97 6.64 -2.68
N PRO A 77 -1.17 6.29 -1.65
CA PRO A 77 0.28 6.37 -1.72
C PRO A 77 0.84 5.46 -2.82
N TYR A 78 1.89 5.92 -3.51
CA TYR A 78 2.53 5.18 -4.59
C TYR A 78 3.88 4.62 -4.15
N PHE A 79 3.95 3.30 -4.00
CA PHE A 79 5.16 2.54 -3.67
C PHE A 79 4.98 1.06 -4.08
N PHE A 80 6.00 0.23 -3.88
CA PHE A 80 5.97 -1.18 -4.24
C PHE A 80 4.73 -1.91 -3.66
N ARG A 81 3.94 -2.55 -4.55
CA ARG A 81 2.67 -3.24 -4.28
C ARG A 81 1.51 -2.39 -3.74
N SER A 82 1.64 -1.07 -3.63
CA SER A 82 0.56 -0.23 -3.08
C SER A 82 -0.75 -0.31 -3.89
N GLY A 83 -0.67 -0.58 -5.20
CA GLY A 83 -1.85 -0.82 -6.04
C GLY A 83 -2.60 -2.12 -5.73
N TYR A 84 -1.90 -3.18 -5.33
CA TYR A 84 -2.53 -4.42 -4.87
C TYR A 84 -3.17 -4.21 -3.49
N MET A 85 -2.46 -3.54 -2.58
CA MET A 85 -2.98 -3.16 -1.27
C MET A 85 -4.26 -2.34 -1.41
N TYR A 86 -4.26 -1.32 -2.28
CA TYR A 86 -5.42 -0.47 -2.55
C TYR A 86 -6.64 -1.29 -2.95
N LYS A 87 -6.50 -2.21 -3.93
CA LYS A 87 -7.62 -3.06 -4.37
C LYS A 87 -8.13 -3.96 -3.26
N ALA A 88 -7.23 -4.55 -2.48
CA ALA A 88 -7.59 -5.44 -1.38
C ALA A 88 -8.32 -4.68 -0.26
N LEU A 89 -7.76 -3.55 0.18
CA LEU A 89 -8.36 -2.69 1.20
C LEU A 89 -9.72 -2.15 0.77
N LEU A 90 -9.84 -1.63 -0.46
CA LEU A 90 -11.11 -1.10 -0.97
C LEU A 90 -12.21 -2.16 -0.94
N ARG A 91 -11.88 -3.40 -1.32
CA ARG A 91 -12.82 -4.52 -1.28
C ARG A 91 -13.28 -4.83 0.15
N LYS A 92 -12.37 -4.78 1.13
CA LYS A 92 -12.65 -5.13 2.53
C LYS A 92 -13.38 -4.02 3.27
N VAL A 93 -12.98 -2.76 3.08
CA VAL A 93 -13.66 -1.60 3.68
C VAL A 93 -15.12 -1.49 3.22
N LYS A 94 -15.42 -1.85 1.96
CA LYS A 94 -16.81 -1.95 1.47
C LYS A 94 -17.69 -2.97 2.20
N GLN A 95 -17.08 -3.93 2.89
CA GLN A 95 -17.77 -5.01 3.60
C GLN A 95 -17.73 -4.82 5.13
N ALA A 96 -17.01 -3.80 5.61
CA ALA A 96 -16.85 -3.55 7.02
C ALA A 96 -18.10 -2.88 7.61
N PRO A 97 -18.38 -3.05 8.92
CA PRO A 97 -19.39 -2.27 9.62
C PRO A 97 -18.86 -0.85 9.81
N LEU A 98 -19.20 0.05 8.90
CA LEU A 98 -18.76 1.44 8.91
C LEU A 98 -19.76 2.31 9.68
N SER A 99 -19.24 3.34 10.36
CA SER A 99 -20.08 4.46 10.82
C SER A 99 -20.53 5.32 9.64
N GLU A 100 -21.59 6.10 9.81
CA GLU A 100 -22.10 7.02 8.77
C GLU A 100 -21.01 7.96 8.23
N ALA A 101 -20.15 8.49 9.11
CA ALA A 101 -19.03 9.34 8.70
C ALA A 101 -17.99 8.59 7.84
N GLN A 102 -17.73 7.33 8.16
CA GLN A 102 -16.81 6.48 7.40
C GLN A 102 -17.41 6.06 6.05
N GLU A 103 -18.71 5.81 5.98
CA GLU A 103 -19.42 5.54 4.73
C GLU A 103 -19.35 6.75 3.79
N GLN A 104 -19.55 7.96 4.30
CA GLN A 104 -19.42 9.19 3.51
C GLN A 104 -18.00 9.35 2.94
N ARG A 105 -16.96 9.06 3.74
CA ARG A 105 -15.57 9.06 3.27
C ARG A 105 -15.32 8.02 2.19
N LEU A 106 -15.83 6.80 2.37
CA LEU A 106 -15.75 5.75 1.36
C LEU A 106 -16.46 6.16 0.06
N HIS A 107 -17.63 6.80 0.16
CA HIS A 107 -18.38 7.28 -0.99
C HIS A 107 -17.54 8.24 -1.86
N LEU A 108 -16.90 9.23 -1.24
CA LEU A 108 -16.00 10.17 -1.94
C LEU A 108 -14.82 9.46 -2.63
N VAL A 109 -14.27 8.42 -2.01
CA VAL A 109 -13.24 7.59 -2.64
C VAL A 109 -13.79 6.90 -3.90
N LEU A 110 -15.00 6.33 -3.82
CA LEU A 110 -15.63 5.63 -4.94
C LEU A 110 -15.96 6.57 -6.10
N GLU A 111 -16.46 7.77 -5.82
CA GLU A 111 -16.69 8.80 -6.85
C GLU A 111 -15.40 9.11 -7.62
N ARG A 112 -14.29 9.34 -6.91
CA ARG A 112 -12.97 9.59 -7.53
C ARG A 112 -12.50 8.42 -8.40
N VAL A 113 -12.70 7.18 -7.95
CA VAL A 113 -12.40 5.98 -8.74
C VAL A 113 -13.23 5.95 -10.03
N THR A 114 -14.51 6.27 -9.93
CA THR A 114 -15.45 6.23 -11.05
C THR A 114 -15.10 7.30 -12.09
N GLN A 115 -14.78 8.51 -11.64
CA GLN A 115 -14.29 9.60 -12.48
C GLN A 115 -13.00 9.21 -13.21
N TRP A 116 -12.03 8.62 -12.50
CA TRP A 116 -10.78 8.15 -13.10
C TRP A 116 -11.01 7.07 -14.16
N GLN A 117 -11.92 6.13 -13.91
CA GLN A 117 -12.29 5.09 -14.89
C GLN A 117 -12.99 5.67 -16.13
N ALA A 118 -13.86 6.66 -15.95
CA ALA A 118 -14.52 7.36 -17.06
C ALA A 118 -13.50 8.10 -17.94
N ALA A 119 -12.64 8.92 -17.33
CA ALA A 119 -11.60 9.66 -18.03
C ALA A 119 -10.64 8.73 -18.79
N ARG A 120 -10.27 7.59 -18.20
CA ARG A 120 -9.42 6.59 -18.84
C ARG A 120 -10.11 5.91 -20.03
N ARG A 121 -11.41 5.63 -19.96
CA ARG A 121 -12.19 5.07 -21.09
C ARG A 121 -12.29 6.07 -22.25
N SER A 122 -12.56 7.34 -21.97
CA SER A 122 -12.62 8.39 -22.99
C SER A 122 -11.29 8.57 -23.72
N LYS A 123 -10.16 8.51 -23.00
CA LYS A 123 -8.81 8.57 -23.62
C LYS A 123 -8.44 7.35 -24.48
N LEU A 124 -9.08 6.20 -24.26
CA LEU A 124 -8.85 4.98 -25.06
C LEU A 124 -9.76 4.92 -26.30
N ALA A 125 -10.83 5.71 -26.31
CA ALA A 125 -11.79 5.79 -27.41
C ALA A 125 -11.53 6.99 -28.36
N ALA A 126 -10.55 7.83 -28.03
CA ALA A 126 -10.06 8.96 -28.84
C ALA A 126 -8.69 8.59 -29.44
#